data_AF-A0AB38R768-F1
#
_entry.id   AF-A0AB38R768-F1
#
_cell.length_a   1.000
_cell.length_b   1.000
_cell.length_c   1.000
_cell.angle_alpha   90.00
_cell.angle_beta   90.00
_cell.angle_gamma   90.00
#
_symmetry.space_group_name_H-M   'P 1'
#
loop_
_entity.id
_entity.type
_entity.pdbx_description
1 polymer ?
#
loop_
_entity_poly.entity_id
_entity_poly.type
_entity_poly.pdbx_seq_one_letter_code
_entity_poly.pdbx_strand_id
1 'polypeptide(L)'
;MYATVIKVKELTDVNVDDSLIRQAQAIVEVVSGRPESVVTNLTDRAWLEYAVCWQAAYMSSNTQVFGQANVKRVEQDRSMVEFGDQLFAVSPLVIHAVKQLSWNRSRSFGTKGFTFKAKRMPSWWRW
;
A
#
# COMPACT_ATOMS: atom_id res chain seq x y z
N MET A 1 11.59 9.10 -4.76
CA MET A 1 10.59 9.07 -3.67
C MET A 1 9.23 9.33 -4.29
N TYR A 2 8.22 8.50 -4.01
CA TYR A 2 6.94 8.57 -4.74
C TYR A 2 6.03 9.73 -4.34
N ALA A 3 6.03 10.14 -3.07
CA ALA A 3 5.14 11.17 -2.54
C ALA A 3 5.94 12.28 -1.85
N THR A 4 5.38 13.48 -1.75
CA THR A 4 5.93 14.62 -1.01
C THR A 4 5.06 14.96 0.20
N VAL A 5 5.61 15.66 1.19
CA VAL A 5 4.87 16.11 2.40
C VAL A 5 3.58 16.86 2.04
N ILE A 6 3.64 17.73 1.02
CA ILE A 6 2.49 18.51 0.55
C ILE A 6 1.38 17.58 0.06
N LYS A 7 1.71 16.60 -0.78
CA LYS A 7 0.73 15.64 -1.30
C LYS A 7 0.12 14.75 -0.23
N VAL A 8 0.90 14.34 0.78
CA VAL A 8 0.37 13.56 1.90
C VAL A 8 -0.68 14.38 2.64
N LYS A 9 -0.39 15.66 2.91
CA LYS A 9 -1.33 16.57 3.54
C LYS A 9 -2.58 16.80 2.71
N GLU A 10 -2.45 17.06 1.41
CA GLU A 10 -3.59 17.25 0.50
C GLU A 10 -4.51 16.02 0.46
N LEU A 11 -3.94 14.82 0.48
CA LEU A 11 -4.70 13.58 0.32
C LEU A 11 -5.30 13.03 1.62
N THR A 12 -4.65 13.26 2.76
CA THR A 12 -5.00 12.62 4.04
C THR A 12 -5.30 13.60 5.17
N ASP A 13 -5.05 14.90 4.96
CA ASP A 13 -5.13 15.96 5.96
C ASP A 13 -4.21 15.75 7.18
N VAL A 14 -3.22 14.85 7.06
CA VAL A 14 -2.24 14.57 8.10
C VAL A 14 -0.91 15.27 7.77
N ASN A 15 -0.36 16.00 8.74
CA ASN A 15 1.00 16.53 8.64
C ASN A 15 1.99 15.43 9.01
N VAL A 16 2.91 15.14 8.10
CA VAL A 16 3.88 14.05 8.25
C VAL A 16 5.27 14.56 7.91
N ASP A 17 6.29 14.08 8.64
CA ASP A 17 7.69 14.43 8.38
C ASP A 17 8.30 13.60 7.24
N ASP A 18 9.36 14.12 6.60
CA ASP A 18 10.06 13.44 5.49
C ASP A 18 10.63 12.09 5.93
N SER A 19 11.10 12.00 7.18
CA SER A 19 11.64 10.76 7.75
C SER A 19 10.59 9.64 7.77
N LEU A 20 9.34 9.96 8.11
CA LEU A 20 8.24 9.00 8.17
C LEU A 20 7.77 8.61 6.77
N ILE A 21 7.81 9.53 5.79
CA ILE A 21 7.52 9.22 4.39
C ILE A 21 8.54 8.22 3.83
N ARG A 22 9.83 8.35 4.16
CA ARG A 22 10.85 7.38 3.74
C ARG A 22 10.61 5.99 4.34
N GLN A 23 10.21 5.92 5.60
CA GLN A 23 9.85 4.65 6.23
C GLN A 23 8.61 4.04 5.56
N ALA A 24 7.58 4.85 5.30
CA ALA A 24 6.38 4.43 4.59
C ALA A 24 6.70 3.92 3.18
N GLN A 25 7.61 4.58 2.46
CA GLN A 25 8.07 4.14 1.14
C GLN A 25 8.75 2.77 1.22
N ALA A 26 9.66 2.56 2.19
CA ALA A 26 10.32 1.26 2.34
C ALA A 26 9.31 0.12 2.56
N ILE A 27 8.29 0.35 3.38
CA ILE A 27 7.21 -0.63 3.61
C ILE A 27 6.44 -0.91 2.30
N VAL A 28 6.06 0.12 1.56
CA VAL A 28 5.31 -0.03 0.30
C VAL A 28 6.14 -0.75 -0.77
N GLU A 29 7.45 -0.53 -0.85
CA GLU A 29 8.35 -1.24 -1.76
C GLU A 29 8.44 -2.74 -1.42
N VAL A 30 8.51 -3.09 -0.14
CA VAL A 30 8.50 -4.49 0.32
C VAL A 30 7.18 -5.16 -0.06
N VAL A 31 6.05 -4.50 0.16
CA VAL A 31 4.71 -5.06 -0.12
C VAL A 31 4.43 -5.16 -1.62
N SER A 32 4.90 -4.20 -2.41
CA SER A 32 4.71 -4.19 -3.86
C SER A 32 5.69 -5.11 -4.60
N GLY A 33 6.79 -5.52 -3.95
CA GLY A 33 7.80 -6.43 -4.49
C GLY A 33 8.68 -5.81 -5.57
N ARG A 34 8.68 -4.46 -5.72
CA ARG A 34 9.52 -3.74 -6.70
C ARG A 34 10.00 -2.40 -6.12
N PRO A 35 11.30 -2.09 -6.24
CA PRO A 35 11.81 -0.78 -5.86
C PRO A 35 11.39 0.30 -6.88
N GLU A 36 11.43 1.56 -6.45
CA GLU A 36 11.04 2.70 -7.28
C GLU A 36 11.73 2.78 -8.64
N SER A 37 13.02 2.44 -8.68
CA SER A 37 13.84 2.50 -9.90
C SER A 37 13.33 1.60 -11.03
N VAL A 38 12.55 0.56 -10.71
CA VAL A 38 12.08 -0.44 -11.69
C VAL A 38 10.69 -0.11 -12.23
N VAL A 39 9.94 0.79 -11.57
CA VAL A 39 8.56 1.10 -11.96
C VAL A 39 8.53 2.19 -13.03
N THR A 40 8.38 1.77 -14.28
CA THR A 40 8.35 2.66 -15.46
C THR A 40 6.95 3.12 -15.84
N ASN A 41 5.92 2.35 -15.50
CA ASN A 41 4.54 2.65 -15.89
C ASN A 41 3.93 3.77 -15.03
N LEU A 42 3.43 4.83 -15.67
CA LEU A 42 2.88 6.00 -15.01
C LEU A 42 1.63 5.68 -14.16
N THR A 43 0.79 4.74 -14.60
CA THR A 43 -0.41 4.36 -13.82
C THR A 43 -0.05 3.63 -12.54
N ASP A 44 0.93 2.75 -12.60
CA ASP A 44 1.39 1.99 -11.43
C ASP A 44 2.11 2.93 -10.45
N ARG A 45 2.87 3.90 -10.97
CA ARG A 45 3.50 4.95 -10.16
C ARG A 45 2.48 5.79 -9.40
N ALA A 46 1.36 6.16 -10.03
CA ALA A 46 0.28 6.88 -9.35
C ALA A 46 -0.33 6.05 -8.22
N TRP A 47 -0.59 4.76 -8.44
CA TRP A 47 -1.10 3.87 -7.38
C TRP A 47 -0.12 3.73 -6.21
N LEU A 48 1.18 3.64 -6.49
CA LEU A 48 2.21 3.60 -5.44
C LEU A 48 2.33 4.92 -4.70
N GLU A 49 2.15 6.06 -5.37
CA GLU A 49 2.10 7.37 -4.72
C GLU A 49 0.96 7.44 -3.70
N TYR A 50 -0.26 7.04 -4.08
CA TYR A 50 -1.39 6.96 -3.12
C TYR A 50 -1.11 5.99 -1.98
N ALA A 51 -0.50 4.83 -2.28
CA ALA A 51 -0.14 3.86 -1.25
C ALA A 51 0.84 4.46 -0.23
N VAL A 52 1.87 5.19 -0.66
CA VAL A 52 2.83 5.85 0.23
C VAL A 52 2.13 6.91 1.09
N CYS A 53 1.23 7.72 0.51
CA CYS A 53 0.47 8.71 1.29
C CYS A 53 -0.39 8.05 2.38
N TRP A 54 -1.12 7.00 2.04
CA TRP A 54 -1.96 6.29 3.02
C TRP A 54 -1.16 5.56 4.09
N GLN A 55 -0.01 4.99 3.72
CA GLN A 55 0.89 4.35 4.69
C GLN A 55 1.47 5.39 5.66
N ALA A 56 1.87 6.56 5.15
CA ALA A 56 2.39 7.64 5.98
C ALA A 56 1.35 8.15 6.99
N ALA A 57 0.11 8.38 6.55
CA ALA A 57 -0.99 8.76 7.46
C ALA A 57 -1.30 7.67 8.50
N TYR A 58 -1.23 6.40 8.10
CA TYR A 58 -1.43 5.27 9.00
C TYR A 58 -0.33 5.18 10.07
N MET A 59 0.94 5.33 9.68
CA MET A 59 2.07 5.34 10.61
C MET A 59 2.04 6.55 11.56
N SER A 60 1.53 7.69 11.12
CA SER A 60 1.38 8.87 11.98
C SER A 60 0.31 8.67 13.06
N SER A 61 -0.75 7.93 12.76
CA SER A 61 -1.84 7.65 13.71
C SER A 61 -1.57 6.43 14.58
N ASN A 62 -0.76 5.47 14.11
CA ASN A 62 -0.36 4.28 14.84
C ASN A 62 1.14 4.29 15.14
N THR A 63 1.54 4.82 16.29
CA THR A 63 2.96 4.94 16.66
C THR A 63 3.66 3.59 16.87
N GLN A 64 2.93 2.48 17.00
CA GLN A 64 3.49 1.14 17.25
C GLN A 64 3.42 0.18 16.05
N VAL A 65 3.48 0.67 14.81
CA VAL A 65 3.44 -0.18 13.60
C VAL A 65 4.47 -1.33 13.63
N PHE A 66 5.65 -1.12 14.23
CA PHE A 66 6.73 -2.11 14.30
C PHE A 66 6.73 -2.98 15.57
N GLY A 67 5.92 -2.64 16.58
CA GLY A 67 5.92 -3.32 17.88
C GLY A 67 4.65 -4.13 18.18
N GLN A 68 3.64 -4.05 17.32
CA GLN A 68 2.38 -4.75 17.53
C GLN A 68 2.51 -6.25 17.29
N ALA A 69 2.03 -7.04 18.25
CA ALA A 69 1.87 -8.47 18.07
C ALA A 69 0.74 -8.76 17.07
N ASN A 70 0.96 -9.68 16.14
CA ASN A 70 -0.02 -10.10 15.14
C ASN A 70 -1.12 -10.95 15.76
N VAL A 71 -2.01 -10.34 16.54
CA VAL A 71 -3.06 -11.07 17.25
C VAL A 71 -4.35 -11.04 16.45
N LYS A 72 -4.81 -12.21 15.99
CA LYS A 72 -6.03 -12.36 15.19
C LYS A 72 -7.27 -12.58 16.05
N ARG A 73 -7.11 -13.28 17.18
CA ARG A 73 -8.19 -13.52 18.14
C ARG A 73 -7.62 -13.64 19.55
N VAL A 74 -8.24 -12.94 20.49
CA VAL A 74 -8.03 -13.11 21.93
C VAL A 74 -9.35 -13.59 22.51
N GLU A 75 -9.37 -14.81 23.05
CA GLU A 75 -10.45 -15.27 23.92
C GLU A 75 -9.99 -15.25 25.37
N GLN A 76 -10.83 -14.74 26.26
CA GLN A 76 -10.52 -14.67 27.69
C GLN A 76 -11.59 -15.39 28.52
N ASP A 77 -11.27 -16.65 28.86
CA ASP A 77 -11.64 -17.38 30.10
C ASP A 77 -10.98 -18.79 30.11
N ARG A 78 -10.42 -19.24 28.97
CA ARG A 78 -9.40 -20.30 28.81
C ARG A 78 -8.44 -19.92 27.67
N SER A 79 -7.56 -18.97 27.96
CA SER A 79 -6.81 -18.15 27.01
C SER A 79 -6.11 -18.89 25.87
N MET A 80 -6.70 -18.81 24.68
CA MET A 80 -6.06 -19.13 23.40
C MET A 80 -5.80 -17.82 22.66
N VAL A 81 -4.54 -17.58 22.31
CA VAL A 81 -4.14 -16.46 21.46
C VAL A 81 -3.85 -17.03 20.08
N GLU A 82 -4.72 -16.73 19.10
CA GLU A 82 -4.44 -17.08 17.71
C GLU A 82 -3.64 -15.94 17.09
N PHE A 83 -2.36 -16.21 16.81
CA PHE A 83 -1.56 -15.28 16.01
C PHE A 83 -2.02 -15.36 14.55
N GLY A 84 -2.27 -14.20 13.95
CA GLY A 84 -2.64 -14.09 12.54
C GLY A 84 -1.44 -14.25 11.62
N ASP A 85 -1.74 -14.31 10.32
CA ASP A 85 -0.76 -14.20 9.23
C ASP A 85 -0.93 -12.85 8.49
N GLN A 86 -1.58 -11.88 9.13
CA GLN A 86 -1.85 -10.58 8.51
C GLN A 86 -0.58 -9.72 8.44
N LEU A 87 -0.44 -8.91 7.40
CA LEU A 87 0.54 -7.81 7.38
C LEU A 87 0.04 -6.68 8.29
N PHE A 88 0.34 -6.75 9.58
CA PHE A 88 -0.07 -5.76 10.60
C PHE A 88 0.64 -4.40 10.44
N ALA A 89 1.81 -4.38 9.80
CA ALA A 89 2.57 -3.16 9.58
C ALA A 89 2.05 -2.29 8.42
N VAL A 90 0.97 -2.70 7.75
CA VAL A 90 0.54 -2.12 6.46
C VAL A 90 -0.91 -1.65 6.55
N SER A 91 -1.15 -0.43 6.09
CA SER A 91 -2.51 0.11 6.00
C SER A 91 -3.38 -0.76 5.07
N PRO A 92 -4.64 -1.05 5.43
CA PRO A 92 -5.54 -1.81 4.57
C PRO A 92 -5.74 -1.13 3.19
N LEU A 93 -5.67 0.21 3.12
CA LEU A 93 -5.76 0.95 1.86
C LEU A 93 -4.58 0.68 0.93
N VAL A 94 -3.38 0.46 1.49
CA VAL A 94 -2.18 0.09 0.72
C VAL A 94 -2.38 -1.27 0.06
N ILE A 95 -2.98 -2.23 0.78
CA ILE A 95 -3.28 -3.55 0.22
C ILE A 95 -4.23 -3.42 -0.98
N HIS A 96 -5.21 -2.51 -0.91
CA HIS A 96 -6.10 -2.23 -2.04
C HIS A 96 -5.39 -1.57 -3.23
N ALA A 97 -4.46 -0.63 -3.00
CA ALA A 97 -3.66 -0.02 -4.07
C ALA A 97 -2.74 -1.05 -4.74
N VAL A 98 -2.03 -1.85 -3.94
CA VAL A 98 -1.05 -2.85 -4.44
C VAL A 98 -1.72 -3.94 -5.28
N LYS A 99 -2.97 -4.29 -4.99
CA LYS A 99 -3.76 -5.23 -5.82
C LYS A 99 -4.04 -4.71 -7.23
N GLN A 100 -3.96 -3.40 -7.48
CA GLN A 100 -4.23 -2.80 -8.79
C GLN A 100 -3.00 -2.72 -9.69
N LEU A 101 -1.81 -3.01 -9.15
CA LEU A 101 -0.55 -2.94 -9.89
C LEU A 101 -0.52 -3.96 -11.02
N SER A 102 0.02 -3.52 -12.16
CA SER A 102 0.02 -4.31 -13.39
C SER A 102 0.69 -5.69 -13.28
N TRP A 103 1.65 -5.86 -12.36
CA TRP A 103 2.41 -7.11 -12.17
C TRP A 103 1.82 -8.09 -11.15
N ASN A 104 0.88 -7.64 -10.31
CA ASN A 104 0.21 -8.52 -9.33
C ASN A 104 -0.96 -9.30 -9.93
N ARG A 105 -1.31 -9.03 -11.19
CA ARG A 105 -2.40 -9.72 -11.87
C ARG A 105 -1.88 -11.00 -12.53
N SER A 106 -2.48 -12.14 -12.19
CA SER A 106 -2.25 -13.40 -12.90
C SER A 106 -2.48 -13.21 -14.40
N ARG A 107 -1.42 -13.40 -15.19
CA ARG A 107 -1.51 -13.46 -16.64
C ARG A 107 -2.10 -14.82 -17.02
N SER A 108 -3.41 -14.91 -17.18
CA SER A 108 -3.99 -16.11 -17.82
C SER A 108 -3.58 -16.10 -19.29
N PHE A 109 -2.69 -17.00 -19.68
CA PHE A 109 -2.35 -17.26 -21.08
C PHE A 109 -3.47 -18.08 -21.71
N GLY A 110 -4.46 -17.39 -22.27
CA GLY A 110 -5.48 -17.99 -23.12
C GLY A 110 -5.04 -17.94 -24.58
N THR A 111 -5.16 -19.05 -25.31
CA THR A 111 -4.76 -19.21 -26.72
C THR A 111 -5.62 -18.41 -27.73
N LYS A 112 -6.56 -17.58 -27.26
CA LYS A 112 -7.48 -16.81 -28.12
C LYS A 112 -7.21 -15.30 -28.01
N GLY A 113 -7.35 -14.63 -29.17
CA GLY A 113 -6.90 -13.27 -29.46
C GLY A 113 -7.24 -12.19 -28.43
N PHE A 114 -6.31 -11.25 -28.33
CA PHE A 114 -6.16 -10.22 -27.30
C PHE A 114 -7.37 -9.29 -27.14
N THR A 115 -7.84 -9.13 -25.89
CA THR A 115 -8.40 -7.84 -25.46
C THR A 115 -8.02 -7.56 -24.02
N PHE A 116 -6.94 -6.80 -23.82
CA PHE A 116 -6.61 -6.25 -22.52
C PHE A 116 -7.51 -5.06 -22.22
N LYS A 117 -8.44 -5.19 -21.27
CA LYS A 117 -8.97 -4.00 -20.58
C LYS A 117 -8.03 -3.64 -19.43
N ALA A 118 -7.04 -2.78 -19.71
CA ALA A 118 -6.32 -2.08 -18.67
C ALA A 118 -7.35 -1.29 -17.84
N LYS A 119 -7.39 -1.50 -16.52
CA LYS A 119 -8.07 -0.57 -15.61
C LYS A 119 -7.22 0.70 -15.58
N ARG A 120 -7.42 1.57 -16.57
CA ARG A 120 -6.85 2.92 -16.53
C ARG A 120 -7.49 3.62 -15.35
N MET A 121 -6.68 4.33 -14.58
CA MET A 121 -7.19 5.23 -13.57
C MET A 121 -8.22 6.14 -14.23
N PRO A 122 -9.42 6.32 -13.66
CA PRO A 122 -10.41 7.20 -14.25
C PRO A 122 -9.79 8.60 -14.44
N SER A 123 -10.02 9.22 -15.58
CA SER A 123 -9.39 10.51 -15.93
C SER A 123 -9.70 11.63 -14.92
N TRP A 124 -10.80 11.48 -14.16
CA TRP A 124 -11.24 12.39 -13.11
C TRP A 124 -10.61 12.14 -11.73
N TRP A 125 -9.76 11.12 -11.58
CA TRP A 125 -9.08 10.81 -10.30
C TRP A 125 -7.79 11.63 -10.09
N ARG A 126 -7.39 12.47 -11.05
CA ARG A 126 -6.26 13.38 -10.86
C ARG A 126 -6.74 14.59 -10.06
N TRP A 127 -6.39 14.62 -8.78
CA TRP A 127 -6.40 15.82 -7.94
C TRP A 127 -5.12 16.61 -8.21
#